data_AF-A0A832IGB6-F1
#
_entry.id   AF-A0A832IGB6-F1
#
_cell.length_a   1.000
_cell.length_b   1.000
_cell.length_c   1.000
_cell.angle_alpha   90.00
_cell.angle_beta   90.00
_cell.angle_gamma   90.00
#
_symmetry.space_group_name_H-M   'P 1'
#
loop_
_entity.id
_entity.type
_entity.pdbx_description
1 polymer ?
#
loop_
_entity_poly.entity_id
_entity_poly.type
_entity_poly.pdbx_seq_one_letter_code
_entity_poly.pdbx_strand_id
1 'polypeptide(L)'
;MKKNFLLLISLFFTILLPAQQPDPLEKLDNYGQTIWVDSILNSMTLDQKIGQLFMVQAYSNRDEKHKVAIDRMIKKYQVGGLIFMQGTPQKQATLTNHYQAISKIPLLVAIDAEWGL
;
A
#
# COMPACT_ATOMS: atom_id res chain seq x y z
N MET A 1 7.50 53.46 -17.80
CA MET A 1 6.14 52.89 -17.94
C MET A 1 6.14 51.50 -18.59
N LYS A 2 6.68 51.31 -19.81
CA LYS A 2 6.66 50.00 -20.50
C LYS A 2 7.41 48.85 -19.78
N LYS A 3 8.55 49.14 -19.13
CA LYS A 3 9.30 48.13 -18.33
C LYS A 3 8.52 47.63 -17.11
N ASN A 4 7.86 48.52 -16.38
CA ASN A 4 7.08 48.17 -15.19
C ASN A 4 5.83 47.35 -15.57
N PHE A 5 5.24 47.64 -16.74
CA PHE A 5 4.12 46.87 -17.29
C PHE A 5 4.52 45.44 -17.67
N LEU A 6 5.67 45.25 -18.31
CA LEU A 6 6.23 43.91 -18.60
C LEU A 6 6.54 43.10 -17.33
N LEU A 7 7.03 43.77 -16.29
CA LEU A 7 7.29 43.15 -14.99
C LEU A 7 6.01 42.66 -14.31
N LEU A 8 4.94 43.47 -14.37
CA LEU A 8 3.63 43.09 -13.83
C LEU A 8 2.99 41.92 -14.61
N ILE A 9 3.15 41.89 -15.94
CA ILE A 9 2.71 40.74 -16.76
C ILE A 9 3.48 39.48 -16.38
N SER A 10 4.80 39.57 -16.24
CA SER A 10 5.64 38.44 -15.81
C SER A 10 5.20 37.91 -14.44
N LEU A 11 4.96 38.79 -13.47
CA LEU A 11 4.51 38.42 -12.13
C LEU A 11 3.09 37.81 -12.13
N PHE A 12 2.21 38.27 -13.02
CA PHE A 12 0.87 37.71 -13.17
C PHE A 12 0.91 36.28 -13.74
N PHE A 13 1.81 36.03 -14.70
CA PHE A 13 1.98 34.70 -15.29
C PHE A 13 2.60 33.69 -14.32
N THR A 14 3.44 34.10 -13.37
CA THR A 14 4.00 33.17 -12.37
C THR A 14 2.97 32.67 -11.35
N ILE A 15 1.88 33.41 -11.12
CA ILE A 15 0.82 33.04 -10.17
C ILE A 15 -0.14 32.00 -10.80
N LEU A 16 -0.23 31.96 -12.14
CA LEU A 16 -1.15 31.09 -12.88
C LEU A 16 -0.58 29.70 -13.19
N LEU A 17 0.66 29.41 -12.80
CA LEU A 17 1.28 28.10 -13.02
C LEU A 17 0.93 27.15 -11.85
N PRO A 18 0.12 26.09 -12.06
CA PRO A 18 0.02 24.97 -11.12
C PRO A 18 1.34 24.17 -11.08
N ALA A 19 2.37 24.74 -10.46
CA ALA A 19 3.67 24.09 -10.25
C ALA A 19 3.70 23.22 -8.99
N GLN A 20 2.77 23.43 -8.05
CA GLN A 20 2.59 22.58 -6.88
C GLN A 20 1.46 21.58 -7.15
N GLN A 21 1.82 20.30 -7.27
CA GLN A 21 0.84 19.23 -7.16
C GLN A 21 0.63 18.93 -5.68
N PRO A 22 -0.61 18.69 -5.23
CA PRO A 22 -0.85 18.20 -3.88
C PRO A 22 -0.09 16.89 -3.67
N ASP A 23 0.29 16.60 -2.42
CA ASP A 23 0.96 15.35 -2.10
C ASP A 23 0.09 14.18 -2.60
N PRO A 24 0.60 13.29 -3.47
CA PRO A 24 -0.18 12.20 -4.05
C PRO A 24 -0.71 11.21 -3.00
N LEU A 25 -0.18 11.25 -1.78
CA LEU A 25 -0.61 10.43 -0.65
C LEU A 25 -1.57 11.17 0.29
N GLU A 26 -1.75 12.48 0.12
CA GLU A 26 -2.70 13.27 0.89
C GLU A 26 -4.11 13.02 0.37
N LYS A 27 -4.90 12.27 1.15
CA LYS A 27 -6.33 12.10 0.86
C LYS A 27 -7.10 13.36 1.24
N LEU A 28 -8.18 13.58 0.50
CA LEU A 28 -9.18 14.61 0.77
C LEU A 28 -9.82 14.51 2.18
N ASP A 29 -9.83 13.32 2.80
CA ASP A 29 -10.41 13.07 4.13
C ASP A 29 -9.40 12.40 5.08
N ASN A 30 -8.46 13.19 5.58
CA ASN A 30 -7.47 12.76 6.58
C ASN A 30 -8.13 12.39 7.93
N TYR A 31 -9.17 13.12 8.32
CA TYR A 31 -9.87 12.88 9.59
C TYR A 31 -10.60 11.52 9.59
N GLY A 32 -11.35 11.20 8.53
CA GLY A 32 -11.99 9.90 8.39
C GLY A 32 -11.00 8.74 8.29
N GLN A 33 -9.84 8.95 7.66
CA GLN A 33 -8.74 7.97 7.69
C GLN A 33 -8.25 7.71 9.11
N THR A 34 -8.03 8.76 9.90
CA THR A 34 -7.57 8.63 11.30
C THR A 34 -8.57 7.83 12.13
N ILE A 35 -9.86 8.14 12.05
CA ILE A 35 -10.93 7.39 12.73
C ILE A 35 -10.92 5.91 12.31
N TRP A 36 -10.79 5.65 11.01
CA TRP A 36 -10.75 4.28 10.49
C TRP A 36 -9.53 3.51 11.02
N VAL A 37 -8.33 4.09 10.96
CA VAL A 37 -7.10 3.48 11.50
C VAL A 37 -7.25 3.19 12.99
N ASP A 38 -7.71 4.17 13.76
CA ASP A 38 -7.90 4.04 15.21
C ASP A 38 -8.92 2.96 15.54
N SER A 39 -10.01 2.86 14.79
CA SER A 39 -11.03 1.83 15.00
C SER A 39 -10.46 0.41 14.85
N ILE A 40 -9.58 0.21 13.86
CA ILE A 40 -8.92 -1.06 13.61
C ILE A 40 -7.91 -1.34 14.72
N LEU A 41 -7.00 -0.41 14.99
CA LEU A 41 -5.93 -0.59 15.98
C LEU A 41 -6.47 -0.81 17.40
N ASN A 42 -7.55 -0.11 17.77
CA ASN A 42 -8.17 -0.26 19.09
C ASN A 42 -8.91 -1.60 19.24
N SER A 43 -9.31 -2.23 18.13
CA SER A 43 -9.94 -3.56 18.15
C SER A 43 -8.93 -4.72 18.23
N MET A 44 -7.63 -4.45 18.11
CA MET A 44 -6.59 -5.47 18.06
C MET A 44 -6.01 -5.82 19.43
N THR A 45 -5.72 -7.11 19.63
CA THR A 45 -4.85 -7.56 20.71
C THR A 45 -3.39 -7.13 20.48
N LEU A 46 -2.55 -7.21 21.51
CA LEU A 46 -1.12 -6.93 21.36
C LEU A 46 -0.46 -7.85 20.31
N ASP A 47 -0.76 -9.15 20.35
CA ASP A 47 -0.24 -10.11 19.37
C ASP A 47 -0.66 -9.79 17.94
N GLN A 48 -1.89 -9.31 17.75
CA GLN A 48 -2.38 -8.84 16.45
C GLN A 48 -1.59 -7.63 15.95
N LYS A 49 -1.36 -6.64 16.81
CA LYS A 49 -0.55 -5.46 16.49
C LYS A 49 0.88 -5.86 16.12
N ILE A 50 1.47 -6.78 16.86
CA ILE A 50 2.79 -7.35 16.56
C ILE A 50 2.77 -8.05 15.20
N GLY A 51 1.76 -8.86 14.92
CA GLY A 51 1.58 -9.53 13.62
C GLY A 51 1.58 -8.55 12.45
N GLN A 52 0.89 -7.42 12.58
CA GLN A 52 0.83 -6.39 11.54
C GLN A 52 2.19 -5.78 11.16
N LEU A 53 3.22 -5.91 12.02
CA LEU A 53 4.58 -5.44 11.74
C LEU A 53 5.39 -6.40 10.85
N PHE A 54 4.89 -7.61 10.61
CA PHE A 54 5.60 -8.62 9.82
C PHE A 54 5.11 -8.69 8.38
N MET A 55 6.08 -8.82 7.48
CA MET A 55 5.88 -9.09 6.06
C MET A 55 6.51 -10.43 5.68
N VAL A 56 5.72 -11.33 5.08
CA VAL A 56 6.16 -12.69 4.76
C VAL A 56 6.40 -12.86 3.27
N GLN A 57 7.49 -13.53 2.90
CA GLN A 57 7.79 -13.85 1.50
C GLN A 57 6.85 -14.93 0.97
N ALA A 58 6.15 -14.64 -0.13
CA ALA A 58 5.29 -15.55 -0.85
C ALA A 58 5.85 -15.84 -2.25
N TYR A 59 5.74 -17.09 -2.71
CA TYR A 59 6.25 -17.52 -4.02
C TYR A 59 5.11 -18.21 -4.76
N SER A 60 4.81 -17.76 -5.99
CA SER A 60 3.71 -18.33 -6.78
C SER A 60 4.14 -19.53 -7.64
N ASN A 61 5.45 -19.82 -7.69
CA ASN A 61 6.02 -20.99 -8.34
C ASN A 61 6.24 -22.20 -7.40
N ARG A 62 5.90 -22.08 -6.10
CA ARG A 62 6.05 -23.18 -5.13
C ARG A 62 4.81 -24.06 -5.04
N ASP A 63 4.95 -25.19 -4.36
CA ASP A 63 3.91 -26.19 -4.18
C ASP A 63 2.85 -25.80 -3.13
N GLU A 64 1.83 -26.64 -2.98
CA GLU A 64 0.73 -26.40 -2.03
C GLU A 64 1.21 -26.33 -0.58
N LYS A 65 2.33 -27.01 -0.23
CA LYS A 65 2.89 -26.93 1.13
C LYS A 65 3.33 -25.51 1.45
N HIS A 66 3.92 -24.80 0.49
CA HIS A 66 4.26 -23.38 0.67
C HIS A 66 3.00 -22.55 0.90
N LYS A 67 1.96 -22.72 0.07
CA LYS A 67 0.67 -22.02 0.25
C LYS A 67 0.08 -22.26 1.64
N VAL A 68 0.06 -23.52 2.11
CA VAL A 68 -0.43 -23.86 3.47
C VAL A 68 0.41 -23.22 4.58
N ALA A 69 1.73 -23.07 4.38
CA ALA A 69 2.58 -22.35 5.32
C ALA A 69 2.22 -20.86 5.38
N ILE A 70 1.95 -20.22 4.24
CA ILE A 70 1.49 -18.83 4.16
C ILE A 70 0.10 -18.68 4.79
N ASP A 71 -0.83 -19.59 4.50
CA ASP A 71 -2.16 -19.64 5.13
C ASP A 71 -2.05 -19.66 6.66
N ARG A 72 -1.09 -20.42 7.20
CA ARG A 72 -0.81 -20.45 8.65
C ARG A 72 -0.28 -19.12 9.14
N MET A 73 0.63 -18.45 8.41
CA MET A 73 1.14 -17.15 8.83
C MET A 73 0.03 -16.11 8.92
N ILE A 74 -0.87 -16.10 7.94
CA ILE A 74 -2.03 -15.18 7.90
C ILE A 74 -3.02 -15.50 9.02
N LYS A 75 -3.45 -16.75 9.15
CA LYS A 75 -4.53 -17.12 10.09
C LYS A 75 -4.06 -17.13 11.55
N LYS A 76 -2.86 -17.65 11.82
CA LYS A 76 -2.36 -17.82 13.19
C LYS A 76 -1.65 -16.57 13.70
N TYR A 77 -0.78 -15.98 12.88
CA TYR A 77 0.06 -14.86 13.29
C TYR A 77 -0.44 -13.50 12.79
N GLN A 78 -1.47 -13.49 11.93
CA GLN A 78 -2.14 -12.27 11.48
C GLN A 78 -1.16 -11.23 10.93
N VAL A 79 -0.26 -11.71 10.05
CA VAL A 79 0.78 -10.89 9.44
C VAL A 79 0.19 -9.70 8.67
N GLY A 80 0.89 -8.57 8.67
CA GLY A 80 0.42 -7.34 8.03
C GLY A 80 0.55 -7.35 6.50
N GLY A 81 1.51 -8.11 5.97
CA GLY A 81 1.74 -8.11 4.54
C GLY A 81 2.44 -9.33 3.98
N LEU A 82 2.39 -9.42 2.66
CA LEU A 82 3.09 -10.41 1.84
C LEU A 82 3.92 -9.70 0.79
N ILE A 83 5.17 -10.14 0.60
CA ILE A 83 5.99 -9.76 -0.54
C ILE A 83 6.08 -10.94 -1.50
N PHE A 84 5.57 -10.78 -2.72
CA PHE A 84 5.68 -11.79 -3.75
C PHE A 84 7.05 -11.74 -4.41
N MET A 85 7.68 -12.91 -4.45
CA MET A 85 8.97 -13.15 -5.10
C MET A 85 8.73 -13.85 -6.45
N GLN A 86 9.59 -14.80 -6.85
CA GLN A 86 9.49 -15.45 -8.15
C GLN A 86 8.16 -16.18 -8.39
N GLY A 87 7.70 -16.12 -9.64
CA GLY A 87 6.66 -16.99 -10.18
C GLY A 87 5.95 -16.38 -11.39
N THR A 88 4.63 -16.57 -11.50
CA THR A 88 3.86 -16.13 -12.68
C THR A 88 2.74 -15.17 -12.27
N PRO A 89 2.45 -14.11 -13.06
CA PRO A 89 1.41 -13.13 -12.74
C PRO A 89 0.03 -13.74 -12.46
N GLN A 90 -0.40 -14.72 -13.25
CA GLN A 90 -1.72 -15.35 -13.12
C GLN A 90 -1.86 -16.13 -11.80
N LYS A 91 -0.83 -16.90 -11.43
CA LYS A 91 -0.81 -17.59 -10.13
C LYS A 91 -0.71 -16.61 -8.97
N GLN A 92 0.09 -15.55 -9.10
CA GLN A 92 0.16 -14.50 -8.08
C GLN A 92 -1.21 -13.85 -7.86
N ALA A 93 -1.93 -13.46 -8.90
CA ALA A 93 -3.27 -12.88 -8.77
C ALA A 93 -4.24 -13.84 -8.06
N THR A 94 -4.21 -15.13 -8.42
CA THR A 94 -5.03 -16.17 -7.78
C THR A 94 -4.70 -16.31 -6.29
N LEU A 95 -3.40 -16.35 -5.96
CA LEU A 95 -2.93 -16.44 -4.58
C LEU A 95 -3.26 -15.19 -3.78
N THR A 96 -3.11 -13.99 -4.36
CA THR A 96 -3.51 -12.73 -3.73
C THR A 96 -4.98 -12.75 -3.34
N ASN A 97 -5.87 -13.17 -4.25
CA ASN A 97 -7.31 -13.26 -3.95
C ASN A 97 -7.58 -14.23 -2.80
N HIS A 98 -6.94 -15.40 -2.82
CA HIS A 98 -7.07 -16.39 -1.75
C HIS A 98 -6.55 -15.84 -0.40
N TYR A 99 -5.36 -15.24 -0.37
CA TYR A 99 -4.76 -14.72 0.86
C TYR A 99 -5.53 -13.54 1.44
N GLN A 100 -6.06 -12.64 0.59
CA GLN A 100 -6.93 -11.55 1.04
C GLN A 100 -8.24 -12.09 1.62
N ALA A 101 -8.84 -13.12 1.00
CA ALA A 101 -10.09 -13.70 1.47
C ALA A 101 -9.99 -14.36 2.86
N ILE A 102 -8.80 -14.85 3.24
CA ILE A 102 -8.58 -15.46 4.55
C ILE A 102 -8.01 -14.49 5.60
N SER A 103 -7.67 -13.26 5.21
CA SER A 103 -7.13 -12.26 6.13
C SER A 103 -8.25 -11.43 6.74
N LYS A 104 -8.18 -11.19 8.06
CA LYS A 104 -9.15 -10.33 8.76
C LYS A 104 -8.94 -8.85 8.43
N ILE A 105 -7.68 -8.43 8.30
CA ILE A 105 -7.27 -7.08 7.91
C ILE A 105 -6.64 -7.19 6.52
N PRO A 106 -6.99 -6.33 5.55
CA PRO A 106 -6.42 -6.40 4.21
C PRO A 106 -4.88 -6.42 4.26
N LEU A 107 -4.29 -7.42 3.61
CA LEU A 107 -2.84 -7.58 3.57
C LEU A 107 -2.23 -6.51 2.68
N LEU A 108 -1.12 -5.92 3.11
CA LEU A 108 -0.25 -5.16 2.22
C LEU A 108 0.46 -6.16 1.29
N VAL A 109 0.22 -6.03 -0.02
CA VAL A 109 0.85 -6.88 -1.03
C VAL A 109 1.92 -6.07 -1.74
N ALA A 110 3.16 -6.55 -1.69
CA ALA A 110 4.28 -5.94 -2.40
C ALA A 110 4.96 -6.92 -3.35
N ILE A 111 5.81 -6.37 -4.21
CA ILE A 111 6.72 -7.06 -5.10
C ILE A 111 7.94 -6.16 -5.27
N ASP A 112 9.11 -6.76 -5.50
CA ASP A 112 10.27 -6.03 -6.01
C ASP A 112 10.10 -5.86 -7.53
N ALA A 113 9.76 -4.64 -7.97
CA ALA A 113 9.42 -4.31 -9.35
C ALA A 113 10.47 -3.41 -10.03
N GLU A 114 11.76 -3.58 -9.68
CA GLU A 114 12.85 -2.74 -10.18
C GLU A 114 13.08 -2.83 -11.70
N TRP A 115 12.79 -3.97 -12.33
CA TRP A 115 13.15 -4.26 -13.72
C TRP A 115 11.96 -4.55 -14.64
N GLY A 116 10.75 -4.22 -14.18
CA GLY A 116 9.50 -4.57 -14.85
C GLY A 116 8.93 -5.92 -14.39
N LEU A 117 7.83 -6.32 -15.04
CA LEU A 117 7.06 -7.55 -14.78
C LEU A 117 7.26 -8.58 -15.89
#